data_AF-A0A8T4Y8B5-F1
#
_entry.id   AF-A0A8T4Y8B5-F1
#
_cell.length_a   1.000
_cell.length_b   1.000
_cell.length_c   1.000
_cell.angle_alpha   90.00
_cell.angle_beta   90.00
_cell.angle_gamma   90.00
#
_symmetry.space_group_name_H-M   'P 1'
#
loop_
_entity.id
_entity.type
_entity.pdbx_description
1 polymer ?
#
loop_
_entity_poly.entity_id
_entity_poly.type
_entity_poly.pdbx_seq_one_letter_code
_entity_poly.pdbx_strand_id
1 'polypeptide(L)'
;MLNYERLSRKPLIFKSFSSLELFEFDELYGKIEDAYPAFEEKRLYRANRKRKVGAGHPFKLRLNDRLLMLLIYYRLYVTSTLLSFLFDLGQTNVLKDIRMLEPLVSEVLPLPKKVHNKARRLRTIDEIEELFPGFKAFLDATE
;
A
#
# COMPACT_ATOMS: atom_id res chain seq x y z
N MET A 1 3.06 -14.47 -12.69
CA MET A 1 2.93 -13.76 -11.40
C MET A 1 4.21 -13.08 -11.00
N LEU A 2 4.08 -11.82 -10.60
CA LEU A 2 5.08 -11.03 -9.92
C LEU A 2 5.16 -11.48 -8.46
N ASN A 3 6.38 -11.61 -7.94
CA ASN A 3 6.66 -11.90 -6.53
C ASN A 3 8.08 -11.39 -6.19
N TYR A 4 8.42 -11.37 -4.91
CA TYR A 4 9.72 -10.90 -4.43
C TYR A 4 10.88 -11.72 -5.01
N GLU A 5 10.80 -13.05 -5.03
CA GLU A 5 11.88 -13.91 -5.53
C GLU A 5 12.24 -13.67 -7.00
N ARG A 6 11.25 -13.30 -7.83
CA ARG A 6 11.47 -12.99 -9.25
C ARG A 6 11.97 -11.57 -9.45
N LEU A 7 11.43 -10.60 -8.70
CA LEU A 7 11.77 -9.19 -8.88
C LEU A 7 13.13 -8.85 -8.26
N SER A 8 13.51 -9.52 -7.16
CA SER A 8 14.81 -9.36 -6.49
C SER A 8 16.00 -9.70 -7.39
N ARG A 9 15.81 -10.61 -8.35
CA ARG A 9 16.83 -10.94 -9.36
C ARG A 9 17.05 -9.83 -10.41
N LYS A 10 16.25 -8.76 -10.38
CA LYS A 10 16.30 -7.64 -11.32
C LYS A 10 16.36 -6.30 -10.56
N PRO A 11 17.51 -5.93 -9.96
CA PRO A 11 17.62 -4.80 -9.05
C PRO A 11 17.08 -3.47 -9.62
N LEU A 12 17.38 -3.16 -10.88
CA LEU A 12 16.90 -1.94 -11.55
C LEU A 12 15.38 -1.88 -11.65
N ILE A 13 14.74 -3.00 -11.98
CA ILE A 13 13.27 -3.08 -12.07
C ILE A 13 12.67 -3.05 -10.67
N PHE A 14 13.30 -3.75 -9.71
CA PHE A 14 12.89 -3.75 -8.32
C PHE A 14 12.82 -2.33 -7.77
N LYS A 15 13.92 -1.57 -7.87
CA LYS A 15 13.98 -0.17 -7.44
C LYS A 15 12.96 0.71 -8.15
N SER A 16 12.79 0.54 -9.46
CA SER A 16 11.78 1.29 -10.21
C SER A 16 10.36 1.07 -9.67
N PHE A 17 10.05 -0.17 -9.28
CA PHE A 17 8.72 -0.59 -8.83
C PHE A 17 8.45 -0.30 -7.35
N SER A 18 9.43 -0.52 -6.47
CA SER A 18 9.28 -0.35 -5.02
C SER A 18 9.77 1.01 -4.50
N SER A 19 10.56 1.74 -5.29
CA SER A 19 11.37 2.91 -4.89
C SER A 19 12.55 2.60 -3.97
N LEU A 20 12.78 1.33 -3.63
CA LEU A 20 13.81 0.91 -2.68
C LEU A 20 14.84 0.04 -3.38
N GLU A 21 16.10 0.19 -2.99
CA GLU A 21 17.11 -0.82 -3.25
C GLU A 21 16.76 -2.13 -2.54
N LEU A 22 17.35 -3.24 -3.00
CA LEU A 22 17.05 -4.56 -2.42
C LEU A 22 17.38 -4.62 -0.93
N PHE A 23 18.53 -4.09 -0.53
CA PHE A 23 18.94 -4.09 0.88
C PHE A 23 18.02 -3.21 1.75
N GLU A 24 17.54 -2.08 1.23
CA GLU A 24 16.60 -1.20 1.94
C GLU A 24 15.25 -1.89 2.13
N PHE A 25 14.81 -2.64 1.12
CA PHE A 25 13.60 -3.45 1.23
C PHE A 25 13.77 -4.56 2.26
N ASP A 26 14.90 -5.27 2.26
CA ASP A 26 15.15 -6.36 3.20
C ASP A 26 15.24 -5.85 4.65
N GLU A 27 15.85 -4.68 4.86
CA GLU A 27 15.87 -4.01 6.17
C GLU A 27 14.47 -3.60 6.62
N LEU A 28 13.67 -3.01 5.72
CA LEU A 28 12.27 -2.69 5.99
C LEU A 28 11.47 -3.95 6.31
N TYR A 29 11.66 -5.01 5.52
CA TYR A 29 10.98 -6.29 5.71
C TYR A 29 11.28 -6.88 7.09
N GLY A 30 12.55 -6.87 7.53
CA GLY A 30 12.92 -7.35 8.88
C GLY A 30 12.17 -6.61 9.99
N LYS A 31 12.12 -5.27 9.93
CA LYS A 31 11.37 -4.46 10.91
C LYS A 31 9.88 -4.79 10.91
N ILE A 32 9.30 -5.01 9.72
CA ILE A 32 7.89 -5.37 9.58
C ILE A 32 7.63 -6.79 10.08
N GLU A 33 8.50 -7.74 9.76
CA GLU A 33 8.41 -9.14 10.20
C GLU A 33 8.45 -9.26 11.73
N ASP A 34 9.36 -8.52 12.37
CA ASP A 34 9.48 -8.47 13.84
C ASP A 34 8.23 -7.87 14.51
N ALA A 35 7.67 -6.82 13.94
CA ALA A 35 6.49 -6.14 14.48
C ALA A 35 5.16 -6.84 14.14
N TYR A 36 5.15 -7.71 13.12
CA TYR A 36 3.94 -8.31 12.56
C TYR A 36 3.12 -9.13 13.58
N PRO A 37 3.71 -9.99 14.44
CA PRO A 37 2.93 -10.79 15.39
C PRO A 37 2.14 -9.94 16.38
N ALA A 38 2.78 -8.92 16.98
CA ALA A 38 2.14 -8.02 17.92
C ALA A 38 1.06 -7.16 17.24
N PHE A 39 1.33 -6.71 16.02
CA PHE A 39 0.36 -5.99 15.20
C PHE A 39 -0.88 -6.85 14.89
N GLU A 40 -0.68 -8.10 14.48
CA GLU A 40 -1.78 -9.03 14.19
C GLU A 40 -2.61 -9.32 15.43
N GLU A 41 -1.98 -9.51 16.59
CA GLU A 41 -2.67 -9.70 17.86
C GLU A 41 -3.57 -8.51 18.20
N LYS A 42 -3.02 -7.28 18.14
CA LYS A 42 -3.77 -6.04 18.37
C LYS A 42 -4.92 -5.88 17.37
N ARG A 43 -4.67 -6.11 16.07
CA ARG A 43 -5.67 -5.98 14.99
C ARG A 43 -6.82 -6.99 15.13
N LEU A 44 -6.51 -8.19 15.61
CA LEU A 44 -7.44 -9.31 15.72
C LEU A 44 -8.06 -9.46 17.11
N TYR A 45 -7.64 -8.62 18.07
CA TYR A 45 -8.14 -8.59 19.43
C TYR A 45 -9.65 -8.34 19.47
N ARG A 46 -10.35 -9.23 20.18
CA ARG A 46 -11.78 -9.11 20.51
C ARG A 46 -12.02 -9.81 21.83
N ALA A 47 -12.74 -9.18 22.76
CA ALA A 47 -13.00 -9.74 24.09
C ALA A 47 -13.64 -11.15 24.04
N ASN A 48 -14.54 -11.37 23.07
CA ASN A 48 -15.26 -12.65 22.91
C ASN A 48 -14.59 -13.61 21.89
N ARG A 49 -13.29 -13.48 21.64
CA ARG A 49 -12.59 -14.32 20.65
C ARG A 49 -12.39 -15.74 21.18
N LYS A 50 -12.94 -16.74 20.48
CA LYS A 50 -12.81 -18.17 20.83
C LYS A 50 -11.60 -18.87 20.20
N ARG A 51 -11.12 -18.40 19.03
CA ARG A 51 -10.01 -19.03 18.29
C ARG A 51 -8.71 -18.27 18.51
N LYS A 52 -7.57 -18.97 18.54
CA LYS A 52 -6.24 -18.33 18.58
C LYS A 52 -6.05 -17.34 17.42
N VAL A 53 -5.16 -16.35 17.61
CA VAL A 53 -4.69 -15.49 16.52
C VAL A 53 -4.03 -16.38 15.45
N GLY A 54 -4.27 -16.11 14.17
CA GLY A 54 -3.78 -16.95 13.06
C GLY A 54 -4.63 -18.18 12.70
N ALA A 55 -5.64 -18.56 13.48
CA ALA A 55 -6.50 -19.73 13.20
C ALA A 55 -7.58 -19.49 12.11
N GLY A 56 -7.40 -18.47 11.27
CA GLY A 56 -8.28 -18.19 10.12
C GLY A 56 -7.71 -18.76 8.82
N HIS A 57 -8.39 -18.52 7.70
CA HIS A 57 -7.81 -18.83 6.39
C HIS A 57 -6.54 -17.96 6.19
N PRO A 58 -5.39 -18.56 5.85
CA PRO A 58 -4.16 -17.82 5.66
C PRO A 58 -4.25 -16.88 4.46
N PHE A 59 -3.37 -15.89 4.39
CA PHE A 59 -3.23 -15.08 3.19
C PHE A 59 -2.62 -15.93 2.06
N LYS A 60 -3.06 -15.70 0.82
CA LYS A 60 -2.49 -16.39 -0.36
C LYS A 60 -1.04 -15.97 -0.61
N LEU A 61 -0.71 -14.71 -0.35
CA LEU A 61 0.63 -14.16 -0.51
C LEU A 61 1.40 -14.21 0.82
N ARG A 62 2.72 -14.41 0.73
CA ARG A 62 3.65 -14.30 1.86
C ARG A 62 3.79 -12.83 2.30
N LEU A 63 4.30 -12.59 3.50
CA LEU A 63 4.40 -11.23 4.06
C LEU A 63 5.27 -10.30 3.18
N ASN A 64 6.41 -10.79 2.69
CA ASN A 64 7.28 -10.05 1.78
C ASN A 64 6.59 -9.69 0.46
N ASP A 65 5.84 -10.62 -0.14
CA ASP A 65 5.08 -10.36 -1.37
C ASP A 65 3.96 -9.33 -1.14
N ARG A 66 3.31 -9.37 0.03
CA ARG A 66 2.28 -8.39 0.43
C ARG A 66 2.89 -7.01 0.64
N LEU A 67 4.06 -6.93 1.27
CA LEU A 67 4.82 -5.69 1.42
C LEU A 67 5.22 -5.13 0.06
N LEU A 68 5.76 -5.96 -0.83
CA LEU A 68 6.12 -5.57 -2.18
C LEU A 68 4.90 -5.04 -2.96
N MET A 69 3.76 -5.73 -2.86
CA MET A 69 2.51 -5.28 -3.48
C MET A 69 2.07 -3.90 -2.95
N LEU A 70 2.18 -3.67 -1.64
CA LEU A 70 1.86 -2.38 -1.02
C LEU A 70 2.78 -1.27 -1.55
N LEU A 71 4.09 -1.49 -1.62
CA LEU A 71 5.03 -0.50 -2.12
C LEU A 71 4.76 -0.16 -3.58
N ILE A 72 4.50 -1.16 -4.43
CA ILE A 72 4.12 -0.96 -5.84
C ILE A 72 2.83 -0.14 -5.96
N TYR A 73 1.85 -0.41 -5.10
CA TYR A 73 0.59 0.33 -5.06
C TYR A 73 0.81 1.83 -4.81
N TYR A 74 1.65 2.18 -3.83
CA TYR A 74 1.96 3.58 -3.52
C TYR A 74 2.89 4.25 -4.53
N ARG A 75 3.88 3.51 -5.06
CA ARG A 75 4.86 4.05 -5.99
C ARG A 75 4.28 4.29 -7.38
N LEU A 76 3.66 3.27 -7.95
CA LEU A 76 3.20 3.31 -9.35
C LEU A 76 1.74 3.78 -9.49
N TYR A 77 1.06 4.07 -8.38
CA TYR A 77 -0.35 4.47 -8.34
C TYR A 77 -1.27 3.53 -9.17
N VAL A 78 -0.93 2.24 -9.18
CA VAL A 78 -1.63 1.23 -9.98
C VAL A 78 -3.00 0.90 -9.39
N THR A 79 -3.93 0.50 -10.25
CA THR A 79 -5.25 0.06 -9.81
C THR A 79 -5.18 -1.30 -9.10
N SER A 80 -6.13 -1.55 -8.20
CA SER A 80 -6.25 -2.86 -7.54
C SER A 80 -6.51 -4.00 -8.53
N THR A 81 -7.13 -3.70 -9.68
CA THR A 81 -7.34 -4.65 -10.79
C THR A 81 -6.02 -5.04 -11.44
N LEU A 82 -5.13 -4.07 -11.69
CA LEU A 82 -3.81 -4.37 -12.24
C LEU A 82 -2.96 -5.17 -11.24
N LEU A 83 -2.97 -4.81 -9.96
CA LEU A 83 -2.29 -5.58 -8.92
C LEU A 83 -2.85 -7.01 -8.80
N SER A 84 -4.17 -7.15 -8.92
CA SER A 84 -4.84 -8.45 -8.95
C SER A 84 -4.28 -9.35 -10.06
N PHE A 85 -4.09 -8.79 -11.25
CA PHE A 85 -3.48 -9.51 -12.38
C PHE A 85 -1.99 -9.80 -12.13
N LEU A 86 -1.21 -8.82 -11.67
CA LEU A 86 0.24 -8.98 -11.47
C LEU A 86 0.56 -10.05 -10.41
N PHE A 87 -0.16 -10.04 -9.29
CA PHE A 87 0.05 -10.96 -8.17
C PHE A 87 -0.85 -12.21 -8.21
N ASP A 88 -1.66 -12.40 -9.26
CA ASP A 88 -2.68 -13.48 -9.37
C ASP A 88 -3.48 -13.62 -8.07
N LEU A 89 -4.11 -12.53 -7.66
CA LEU A 89 -4.85 -12.45 -6.44
C LEU A 89 -6.19 -11.81 -6.75
N GLY A 90 -7.30 -12.28 -6.18
CA GLY A 90 -8.59 -11.60 -6.38
C GLY A 90 -8.53 -10.14 -5.92
N GLN A 91 -9.18 -9.23 -6.65
CA GLN A 91 -9.15 -7.78 -6.37
C GLN A 91 -9.53 -7.45 -4.92
N THR A 92 -10.53 -8.13 -4.36
CA THR A 92 -10.93 -7.96 -2.95
C THR A 92 -9.81 -8.32 -1.98
N ASN A 93 -9.02 -9.35 -2.29
CA ASN A 93 -7.88 -9.76 -1.47
C ASN A 93 -6.73 -8.76 -1.57
N VAL A 94 -6.48 -8.18 -2.75
CA VAL A 94 -5.50 -7.08 -2.91
C VAL A 94 -5.85 -5.91 -1.99
N LEU A 95 -7.09 -5.43 -2.04
CA LEU A 95 -7.54 -4.30 -1.21
C LEU A 95 -7.51 -4.65 0.28
N LYS A 96 -7.84 -5.89 0.64
CA LYS A 96 -7.77 -6.39 2.02
C LYS A 96 -6.32 -6.42 2.52
N ASP A 97 -5.38 -6.88 1.70
CA ASP A 97 -3.96 -6.92 2.04
C ASP A 97 -3.40 -5.52 2.24
N ILE A 98 -3.68 -4.60 1.31
CA ILE A 98 -3.28 -3.19 1.43
C ILE A 98 -3.82 -2.61 2.74
N ARG A 99 -5.13 -2.71 2.99
CA ARG A 99 -5.76 -2.14 4.19
C ARG A 99 -5.22 -2.73 5.50
N MET A 100 -4.83 -4.00 5.50
CA MET A 100 -4.32 -4.66 6.70
C MET A 100 -2.86 -4.31 6.98
N LEU A 101 -2.03 -4.19 5.94
CA LEU A 101 -0.60 -3.98 6.09
C LEU A 101 -0.21 -2.50 6.14
N GLU A 102 -0.99 -1.62 5.50
CA GLU A 102 -0.76 -0.17 5.44
C GLU A 102 -0.51 0.48 6.82
N PRO A 103 -1.30 0.19 7.89
CA PRO A 103 -1.07 0.81 9.19
C PRO A 103 0.29 0.43 9.80
N LEU A 104 0.66 -0.85 9.72
CA LEU A 104 1.94 -1.34 10.24
C LEU A 104 3.12 -0.72 9.48
N VAL A 105 3.03 -0.70 8.14
CA VAL A 105 4.09 -0.11 7.32
C VAL A 105 4.21 1.39 7.56
N SER A 106 3.10 2.09 7.79
CA SER A 106 3.11 3.51 8.10
C SER A 106 3.78 3.87 9.44
N GLU A 107 3.95 2.91 10.37
CA GLU A 107 4.69 3.13 11.62
C GLU A 107 6.21 3.17 11.38
N VAL A 108 6.69 2.49 10.34
CA VAL A 108 8.12 2.38 10.01
C VAL A 108 8.52 3.32 8.87
N LEU A 109 7.70 3.40 7.82
CA LEU A 109 7.91 4.20 6.62
C LEU A 109 6.72 5.14 6.44
N PRO A 110 6.90 6.48 6.51
CA PRO A 110 5.79 7.40 6.31
C PRO A 110 5.20 7.27 4.90
N LEU A 111 3.99 6.73 4.80
CA LEU A 111 3.30 6.55 3.54
C LEU A 111 2.51 7.82 3.14
N PRO A 112 2.41 8.15 1.84
CA PRO A 112 1.60 9.27 1.38
C PRO A 112 0.14 9.12 1.82
N LYS A 113 -0.40 10.12 2.51
CA LYS A 113 -1.82 10.11 2.91
C LYS A 113 -2.71 10.31 1.68
N LYS A 114 -3.77 9.50 1.59
CA LYS A 114 -4.81 9.67 0.57
C LYS A 114 -5.60 10.96 0.80
N VAL A 115 -5.43 11.95 -0.07
CA VAL A 115 -6.09 13.26 0.03
C VAL A 115 -7.50 13.27 -0.63
N HIS A 116 -7.96 12.13 -1.13
CA HIS A 116 -9.19 12.00 -1.94
C HIS A 116 -10.45 12.62 -1.31
N ASN A 117 -10.55 12.64 0.01
CA ASN A 117 -11.73 13.19 0.70
C ASN A 117 -11.78 14.72 0.66
N LYS A 118 -10.63 15.41 0.71
CA LYS A 118 -10.58 16.87 0.56
C LYS A 118 -10.77 17.28 -0.90
N ALA A 119 -10.13 16.58 -1.83
CA ALA A 119 -10.18 16.89 -3.27
C ALA A 119 -11.58 16.72 -3.90
N ARG A 120 -12.45 15.88 -3.34
CA ARG A 120 -13.81 15.63 -3.88
C ARG A 120 -14.78 16.82 -3.75
N ARG A 121 -14.45 17.84 -2.95
CA ARG A 121 -15.36 18.95 -2.64
C ARG A 121 -14.66 20.32 -2.68
N LEU A 122 -13.65 20.49 -3.53
CA LEU A 122 -13.04 21.82 -3.73
C LEU A 122 -14.01 22.70 -4.50
N ARG A 123 -14.46 23.77 -3.86
CA ARG A 123 -15.47 24.70 -4.41
C ARG A 123 -14.92 26.10 -4.61
N THR A 124 -13.87 26.48 -3.89
CA THR A 124 -13.26 27.81 -3.97
C THR A 124 -11.83 27.73 -4.48
N ILE A 125 -11.34 28.83 -5.04
CA ILE A 125 -9.94 28.94 -5.51
C ILE A 125 -8.98 28.81 -4.32
N ASP A 126 -9.32 29.37 -3.16
CA ASP A 126 -8.50 29.28 -1.95
C ASP A 126 -8.34 27.83 -1.44
N GLU A 127 -9.42 27.03 -1.48
CA GLU A 127 -9.37 25.60 -1.14
C GLU A 127 -8.48 24.81 -2.11
N ILE A 128 -8.46 25.21 -3.38
CA ILE A 128 -7.60 24.60 -4.40
C ILE A 128 -6.14 24.99 -4.18
N GLU A 129 -5.85 26.26 -3.90
CA GLU A 129 -4.49 26.76 -3.67
C GLU A 129 -3.87 26.17 -2.39
N GLU A 130 -4.67 25.94 -1.33
CA GLU A 130 -4.19 25.28 -0.10
C GLU A 130 -3.72 23.83 -0.37
N LEU A 131 -4.40 23.12 -1.28
CA LEU A 131 -4.09 21.73 -1.60
C LEU A 131 -3.07 21.57 -2.73
N PHE A 132 -3.06 22.52 -3.66
CA PHE A 132 -2.21 22.52 -4.85
C PHE A 132 -1.59 23.91 -5.03
N PRO A 133 -0.56 24.28 -4.23
CA PRO A 133 0.05 25.60 -4.33
C PRO A 133 0.59 25.88 -5.74
N GLY A 134 0.24 27.04 -6.30
CA GLY A 134 0.61 27.43 -7.66
C GLY A 134 -0.26 26.78 -8.75
N PHE A 135 -1.50 26.40 -8.42
CA PHE A 135 -2.42 25.80 -9.38
C PHE A 135 -2.76 26.78 -10.51
N LYS A 136 -2.68 26.30 -11.76
CA LYS A 136 -3.08 27.07 -12.95
C LYS A 136 -4.26 26.39 -13.62
N ALA A 137 -5.40 27.07 -13.67
CA ALA A 137 -6.55 26.66 -14.46
C ALA A 137 -6.57 27.39 -15.80
N PHE A 138 -6.75 26.65 -16.89
CA PHE A 138 -7.11 27.20 -18.19
C PHE A 138 -8.62 27.03 -18.35
N LEU A 139 -9.34 28.14 -18.44
CA LEU A 139 -10.78 28.15 -18.71
C LEU A 139 -10.95 28.39 -20.21
N ASP A 140 -11.37 27.36 -20.93
CA ASP A 140 -11.81 27.50 -22.32
C ASP A 140 -13.27 27.95 -22.29
N ALA A 141 -13.49 29.24 -22.52
CA ALA A 141 -14.82 29.80 -22.68
C ALA A 141 -15.17 29.76 -24.17
N THR A 142 -15.81 28.69 -24.62
CA THR A 142 -16.52 28.67 -25.89
C THR A 142 -17.94 29.20 -25.63
N GLU A 143 -18.33 30.26 -26.35
CA GLU A 143 -19.66 30.91 -26.27
C GLU A 143 -20.83 29.96 -26.57
#